data_AF-G9ZJH2-F1
#
_entry.id   AF-G9ZJH2-F1
#
_cell.length_a   1.000
_cell.length_b   1.000
_cell.length_c   1.000
_cell.angle_alpha   90.00
_cell.angle_beta   90.00
_cell.angle_gamma   90.00
#
_symmetry.space_group_name_H-M   'P 1'
#
loop_
_entity.id
_entity.type
_entity.pdbx_description
1 polymer ?
#
loop_
_entity_poly.entity_id
_entity_poly.type
_entity_poly.pdbx_seq_one_letter_code
_entity_poly.pdbx_strand_id
1 'polypeptide(L)' 'MIKSFAHKGLKRFFLKDEASGIQPEHRQRLRVLLTALNEAEAIEQMALPGADLHPLKHNFDGFWSIKVNANW' A
#
# COMPACT_ATOMS: atom_id res chain seq x y z
N MET A 1 0.41 9.50 -7.43
CA MET A 1 -1.03 9.67 -7.11
C MET A 1 -1.80 8.38 -7.34
N ILE A 2 -2.51 7.88 -6.32
CA ILE A 2 -3.30 6.65 -6.41
C ILE A 2 -4.55 6.89 -7.27
N LYS A 3 -4.77 6.04 -8.27
CA LYS A 3 -5.89 6.19 -9.23
C LYS A 3 -7.10 5.33 -8.89
N SER A 4 -6.87 4.13 -8.35
CA SER A 4 -7.92 3.16 -8.08
C SER A 4 -7.54 2.23 -6.93
N PHE A 5 -8.55 1.60 -6.34
CA PHE A 5 -8.38 0.63 -5.26
C PHE A 5 -9.21 -0.61 -5.56
N ALA A 6 -8.58 -1.78 -5.54
CA ALA A 6 -9.30 -3.06 -5.53
C ALA A 6 -9.90 -3.35 -4.14
N HIS A 7 -9.16 -3.04 -3.07
CA HIS A 7 -9.59 -3.28 -1.70
C HIS A 7 -10.47 -2.13 -1.15
N LYS A 8 -11.75 -2.41 -0.87
CA LYS A 8 -12.72 -1.41 -0.39
C LYS A 8 -12.30 -0.77 0.95
N GLY A 9 -11.70 -1.54 1.85
CA GLY A 9 -11.20 -1.05 3.14
C GLY A 9 -10.10 0.01 3.01
N LEU A 10 -9.02 -0.28 2.27
CA LEU A 10 -7.96 0.68 1.94
C LEU A 10 -8.50 1.95 1.27
N LYS A 11 -9.46 1.80 0.35
CA LYS A 11 -10.12 2.96 -0.29
C LYS A 11 -10.80 3.87 0.74
N ARG A 12 -11.58 3.29 1.65
CA ARG A 12 -12.29 4.06 2.70
C ARG A 12 -11.31 4.67 3.68
N PHE A 13 -10.29 3.93 4.09
CA PHE A 13 -9.27 4.43 4.99
C PHE A 13 -8.51 5.61 4.37
N PHE A 14 -8.09 5.52 3.11
CA PHE A 14 -7.38 6.59 2.43
C PHE A 14 -8.24 7.83 2.18
N LEU A 15 -9.48 7.66 1.73
CA LEU A 15 -10.33 8.78 1.30
C LEU A 15 -11.16 9.41 2.41
N LYS A 16 -11.49 8.67 3.46
CA LYS A 16 -12.47 9.08 4.49
C LYS A 16 -11.96 8.92 5.93
N ASP A 17 -10.70 8.50 6.08
CA ASP A 17 -10.12 8.12 7.37
C ASP A 17 -10.89 7.02 8.13
N GLU A 18 -11.67 6.21 7.42
CA GLU A 18 -12.51 5.16 8.00
C GLU A 18 -11.74 3.84 8.06
N ALA A 19 -11.36 3.41 9.26
CA ALA A 19 -10.53 2.22 9.49
C ALA A 19 -11.31 0.89 9.67
N SER A 20 -12.63 0.90 9.46
CA SER A 20 -13.51 -0.27 9.67
C SER A 20 -13.19 -1.47 8.77
N GLY A 21 -12.50 -1.24 7.65
CA GLY A 21 -12.16 -2.26 6.66
C GLY A 21 -10.69 -2.64 6.61
N ILE A 22 -9.89 -2.29 7.61
CA ILE A 22 -8.46 -2.65 7.70
C ILE A 22 -8.16 -3.20 9.09
N GLN A 23 -7.03 -3.88 9.23
CA GLN A 23 -6.59 -4.33 10.55
C GLN A 23 -6.20 -3.13 11.42
N PRO A 24 -6.70 -3.04 12.67
CA PRO A 24 -6.40 -1.92 13.56
C PRO A 24 -4.91 -1.68 13.76
N GLU A 25 -4.12 -2.75 13.89
CA GLU A 25 -2.66 -2.69 14.09
C GLU A 25 -1.94 -2.10 12.88
N HIS A 26 -2.54 -2.20 11.68
CA HIS A 26 -1.91 -1.77 10.44
C HIS A 26 -2.16 -0.30 10.12
N ARG A 27 -3.05 0.39 10.86
CA ARG A 27 -3.49 1.76 10.54
C ARG A 27 -2.31 2.71 10.29
N GLN A 28 -1.37 2.76 11.23
CA GLN A 28 -0.26 3.70 11.15
C GLN A 28 0.64 3.38 9.95
N ARG A 29 0.97 2.11 9.77
CA ARG A 29 1.84 1.67 8.67
C ARG A 29 1.18 1.88 7.31
N LEU A 30 -0.09 1.49 7.16
CA LEU A 30 -0.88 1.71 5.95
C LEU A 30 -0.98 3.19 5.61
N ARG A 31 -1.13 4.08 6.60
CA ARG A 31 -1.17 5.52 6.35
C ARG A 31 0.13 6.00 5.72
N VAL A 32 1.29 5.61 6.28
CA VAL A 32 2.60 5.95 5.71
C VAL A 32 2.75 5.41 4.28
N LEU A 33 2.42 4.14 4.07
CA LEU A 33 2.57 3.49 2.75
C LEU A 33 1.66 4.10 1.69
N LEU A 34 0.39 4.37 2.02
CA LEU A 34 -0.57 4.95 1.09
C LEU A 34 -0.26 6.42 0.77
N THR A 35 0.21 7.19 1.75
CA THR A 35 0.70 8.56 1.50
C THR A 35 1.89 8.56 0.56
N ALA A 36 2.91 7.74 0.85
CA ALA A 36 4.09 7.61 -0.01
C ALA A 36 3.70 7.16 -1.43
N LEU A 37 2.83 6.17 -1.57
CA LEU A 37 2.33 5.71 -2.88
C LEU A 37 1.56 6.79 -3.64
N ASN A 38 0.84 7.64 -2.90
CA ASN A 38 0.12 8.74 -3.52
C ASN A 38 1.04 9.86 -3.99
N GLU A 39 2.21 10.04 -3.39
CA GLU A 39 3.18 11.07 -3.76
C GLU A 39 4.28 10.55 -4.70
N ALA A 40 4.48 9.24 -4.77
CA ALA A 40 5.51 8.64 -5.61
C ALA A 40 5.34 8.98 -7.09
N GLU A 41 6.44 9.44 -7.68
CA GLU A 41 6.67 9.68 -9.11
C GLU A 41 7.48 8.53 -9.75
N ALA A 42 8.22 7.79 -8.93
CA ALA A 42 9.03 6.63 -9.35
C ALA A 42 8.88 5.46 -8.37
N ILE A 43 9.12 4.24 -8.84
CA ILE A 43 8.87 3.01 -8.05
C ILE A 43 9.84 2.87 -6.87
N GLU A 44 11.06 3.36 -7.03
CA GLU A 44 12.12 3.33 -6.03
C GLU A 44 11.75 4.11 -4.76
N GLN A 45 10.87 5.11 -4.88
CA GLN A 45 10.36 5.86 -3.73
C GLN A 45 9.48 5.01 -2.81
N MET A 46 8.99 3.86 -3.29
CA MET A 46 8.27 2.87 -2.48
C MET A 46 9.19 1.88 -1.75
N ALA A 47 10.51 1.95 -1.93
CA ALA A 47 11.51 1.14 -1.22
C ALA A 47 11.72 1.63 0.22
N LEU A 48 10.62 1.83 0.96
CA LEU A 48 10.63 2.29 2.34
C LEU A 48 11.23 1.22 3.26
N PRO A 49 11.85 1.60 4.39
CA PRO A 49 12.38 0.65 5.36
C PRO A 49 11.33 -0.39 5.77
N GLY A 50 11.70 -1.68 5.69
CA GLY A 50 10.83 -2.81 6.01
C GLY A 50 9.62 -3.01 5.09
N ALA A 51 9.50 -2.25 3.99
CA ALA A 51 8.45 -2.44 3.00
C ALA A 51 8.78 -3.55 1.99
N ASP A 52 10.05 -3.96 1.89
CA ASP A 52 10.47 -5.09 1.05
C ASP A 52 9.89 -5.02 -0.36
N LEU A 53 10.17 -3.91 -1.06
CA LEU A 53 9.66 -3.66 -2.41
C LEU A 53 10.20 -4.72 -3.37
N HIS A 54 9.29 -5.43 -4.05
CA HIS A 54 9.67 -6.41 -5.07
C HIS A 54 8.64 -6.49 -6.20
N PRO A 55 9.08 -6.78 -7.44
CA PRO A 55 8.18 -7.05 -8.54
C PRO A 55 7.51 -8.41 -8.36
N LEU A 56 6.24 -8.50 -8.76
CA LEU A 56 5.51 -9.75 -8.82
C LEU A 56 5.76 -10.46 -10.16
N LYS A 57 5.43 -11.76 -10.20
CA LYS A 57 5.69 -12.65 -11.33
C LYS A 57 4.42 -13.30 -11.86
N HIS A 58 4.50 -13.85 -13.08
CA HIS A 58 3.44 -14.63 -13.74
C HIS A 58 2.18 -13.80 -14.00
N ASN A 59 1.05 -14.17 -13.40
CA ASN A 59 -0.24 -13.48 -13.59
C ASN A 59 -0.24 -12.03 -13.07
N PHE A 60 0.80 -11.65 -12.32
CA PHE A 60 0.99 -10.31 -11.78
C PHE A 60 2.25 -9.64 -12.33
N ASP A 61 2.74 -10.07 -13.50
CA ASP A 61 3.80 -9.36 -14.21
C ASP A 61 3.40 -7.89 -14.44
N GLY A 62 4.32 -6.97 -14.13
CA GLY A 62 4.07 -5.53 -14.16
C GLY A 62 3.49 -4.95 -12.86
N PHE A 63 3.10 -5.78 -11.89
CA PHE A 63 2.73 -5.34 -10.56
C PHE A 63 3.92 -5.39 -9.59
N TRP A 64 3.82 -4.55 -8.57
CA TRP A 64 4.79 -4.47 -7.48
C TRP A 64 4.09 -4.70 -6.16
N SER A 65 4.82 -5.27 -5.21
CA SER A 65 4.33 -5.52 -3.86
C SER A 65 5.26 -4.87 -2.83
N ILE A 66 4.63 -4.45 -1.73
CA ILE A 66 5.26 -3.97 -0.52
C ILE A 66 4.57 -4.62 0.68
N LYS A 67 5.31 -4.80 1.76
CA LYS A 67 4.82 -5.34 3.03
C LYS A 67 4.32 -4.23 3.94
N VAL A 68 3.16 -4.48 4.52
CA VAL A 68 2.65 -3.80 5.71
C VAL A 68 3.37 -4.36 6.94
N ASN A 69 3.27 -5.66 7.19
CA ASN A 69 3.95 -6.38 8.28
C ASN A 69 3.93 -7.89 8.04
N ALA A 70 5.03 -8.59 8.34
CA ALA A 70 5.13 -10.04 8.21
C ALA A 70 4.57 -10.56 6.86
N ASN A 71 3.35 -11.13 6.87
CA ASN A 71 2.68 -11.72 5.71
C ASN A 71 1.66 -10.77 5.02
N TRP A 72 1.58 -9.52 5.46
CA TRP A 72 0.71 -8.48 4.91
C TRP A 72 1.50 -7.36 4.26
#